data_AF-A0A3R9ZY52-F1
#
_entry.id   AF-A0A3R9ZY52-F1
#
_cell.length_a   1.000
_cell.length_b   1.000
_cell.length_c   1.000
_cell.angle_alpha   90.00
_cell.angle_beta   90.00
_cell.angle_gamma   90.00
#
_symmetry.space_group_name_H-M   'P 1'
#
loop_
_entity.id
_entity.type
_entity.pdbx_description
1 polymer ?
#
loop_
_entity_poly.entity_id
_entity_poly.type
_entity_poly.pdbx_seq_one_letter_code
_entity_poly.pdbx_strand_id
1 'polypeptide(L)' 'MSSLLDRVEAGETVIITRRGKPVARVSPAESAKKPIPFEELAAFRETMPQGSGLTRLSELRDEGW' A
#
# COMPACT_ATOMS: atom_id res chain seq x y z
N MET A 1 30.56 9.77 5.57
CA MET A 1 29.49 9.17 4.75
C MET A 1 28.17 9.57 5.37
N SER A 2 27.21 10.26 4.73
CA SER A 2 25.81 10.13 5.18
C SER A 2 24.71 10.81 4.36
N SER A 3 24.93 11.95 3.68
CA SER A 3 23.79 12.79 3.24
C SER A 3 22.77 12.13 2.30
N LEU A 4 23.20 11.17 1.48
CA LEU A 4 22.32 10.44 0.57
C LEU A 4 21.54 9.35 1.31
N LEU A 5 22.13 8.77 2.35
CA LEU A 5 21.49 7.77 3.20
C LEU A 5 20.45 8.44 4.10
N ASP A 6 20.76 9.59 4.69
CA ASP A 6 19.84 10.34 5.55
C ASP A 6 18.53 10.71 4.83
N ARG A 7 18.62 11.05 3.53
CA ARG A 7 17.46 11.35 2.67
C ARG A 7 16.62 10.11 2.39
N VAL A 8 17.26 8.98 2.15
CA VAL A 8 16.57 7.70 1.95
C VAL A 8 15.92 7.23 3.26
N GLU A 9 16.58 7.40 4.40
CA GLU A 9 16.00 7.11 5.72
C GLU A 9 14.80 8.01 6.03
N ALA A 10 14.82 9.27 5.57
CA ALA A 10 13.69 10.19 5.69
C ALA A 10 12.50 9.86 4.77
N GLY A 11 12.58 8.80 3.95
CA GLY A 11 11.48 8.37 3.09
C GLY A 11 11.66 8.72 1.61
N GLU A 12 12.75 9.39 1.23
CA GLU A 12 12.98 9.79 -0.15
C GLU A 12 13.49 8.61 -1.01
N THR A 13 12.99 8.50 -2.24
CA THR A 13 13.54 7.54 -3.21
C THR A 13 14.48 8.26 -4.16
N VAL A 14 15.73 7.78 -4.26
CA VAL A 14 16.76 8.39 -5.10
C VAL A 14 17.11 7.46 -6.27
N ILE A 15 17.14 8.03 -7.48
CA ILE A 15 17.59 7.33 -8.70
C ILE A 15 19.05 7.68 -8.96
N ILE A 16 19.92 6.68 -8.97
CA ILE A 16 21.32 6.85 -9.37
C ILE A 16 21.40 6.71 -10.88
N THR A 17 21.96 7.72 -11.54
CA THR A 17 22.17 7.71 -12.99
C THR A 17 23.67 7.68 -13.34
N ARG A 18 24.03 6.99 -14.43
CA ARG A 18 25.37 6.99 -15.02
C ARG A 18 25.23 7.35 -16.49
N ARG A 19 25.91 8.42 -16.94
CA ARG A 19 25.79 8.97 -18.31
C ARG A 19 24.34 9.29 -18.70
N GLY A 20 23.58 9.88 -17.77
CA GLY A 20 22.17 10.23 -17.97
C GLY A 20 21.19 9.05 -17.99
N LYS A 21 21.66 7.81 -17.82
CA LYS A 21 20.82 6.61 -17.76
C LYS A 21 20.67 6.11 -16.32
N PRO A 22 19.46 5.78 -15.85
CA PRO A 22 19.26 5.21 -14.52
C PRO A 22 19.93 3.83 -14.42
N VAL A 23 20.70 3.62 -13.35
CA VAL A 23 21.45 2.36 -13.10
C VAL A 23 21.08 1.70 -11.79
N ALA A 24 20.60 2.46 -10.80
CA ALA A 24 20.12 1.93 -9.54
C ALA A 24 19.04 2.83 -8.95
N ARG A 25 18.21 2.24 -8.09
CA ARG A 25 17.25 2.95 -7.25
C ARG A 25 17.56 2.60 -5.81
N VAL A 26 17.65 3.61 -4.96
CA VAL A 26 17.76 3.44 -3.52
C VAL A 26 16.47 3.98 -2.93
N SER A 27 15.75 3.13 -2.20
CA SER A 27 14.49 3.47 -1.54
C SER A 27 14.59 3.06 -0.07
N PRO A 28 13.75 3.65 0.80
CA PRO A 28 13.64 3.20 2.18
C PRO A 28 13.33 1.70 2.23
N ALA A 29 13.86 1.00 3.23
CA ALA A 29 13.51 -0.40 3.43
C ALA A 29 12.01 -0.52 3.73
N GLU A 30 11.32 -1.42 3.03
CA GLU A 30 9.93 -1.73 3.37
C GLU A 30 9.89 -2.36 4.77
N SER A 31 9.17 -1.71 5.68
CA SER A 31 8.83 -2.32 6.96
C SER A 31 8.05 -3.61 6.71
N ALA A 32 8.37 -4.68 7.44
CA ALA A 32 7.59 -5.89 7.40
C ALA A 32 6.10 -5.55 7.61
N LYS A 33 5.25 -5.99 6.67
CA LYS A 33 3.81 -5.77 6.78
C LYS A 33 3.34 -6.36 8.10
N LYS A 34 2.59 -5.58 8.88
CA LYS A 34 1.97 -6.09 10.09
C LYS A 34 1.08 -7.28 9.70
N PRO A 35 1.13 -8.40 10.43
CA PRO A 35 0.22 -9.50 10.18
C PRO A 35 -1.22 -9.00 10.34
N ILE A 36 -2.08 -9.42 9.41
CA ILE A 36 -3.49 -9.06 9.45
C ILE A 36 -4.16 -9.94 10.53
N PRO A 37 -4.82 -9.35 11.54
CA PRO A 37 -5.54 -10.13 12.53
C PRO A 37 -6.84 -10.67 11.91
N PHE A 38 -6.77 -11.89 11.37
CA PHE A 38 -7.90 -12.51 10.66
C PHE A 38 -9.13 -12.72 11.57
N GLU A 39 -8.92 -12.95 12.86
CA GLU A 39 -10.00 -13.14 13.84
C GLU A 39 -10.75 -11.83 14.10
N GLU A 40 -10.03 -10.72 14.32
CA GLU A 40 -10.63 -9.38 14.47
C GLU A 40 -11.35 -8.95 13.19
N LEU A 41 -10.77 -9.26 12.03
CA LEU A 41 -11.38 -8.95 10.74
C LEU A 41 -12.67 -9.78 10.50
N ALA A 42 -12.67 -11.05 10.91
CA ALA A 42 -13.85 -11.90 10.84
C ALA A 42 -14.96 -11.38 11.77
N ALA A 43 -14.62 -11.06 13.03
CA ALA A 43 -15.57 -10.48 13.98
C ALA A 43 -16.15 -9.15 13.49
N PHE A 44 -15.31 -8.29 12.90
CA PHE A 44 -15.76 -7.04 12.29
C PHE A 44 -16.73 -7.28 11.13
N ARG A 45 -16.48 -8.29 10.29
CA ARG A 45 -17.36 -8.66 9.18
C ARG A 45 -18.75 -9.10 9.65
N GLU A 46 -18.85 -9.80 10.78
CA GLU A 46 -20.14 -10.19 11.36
C GLU A 46 -20.97 -8.99 11.84
N THR A 47 -20.33 -7.87 12.20
CA THR A 47 -21.03 -6.63 12.58
C THR A 47 -21.49 -5.81 11.37
N MET A 48 -21.04 -6.14 10.16
CA MET A 48 -21.43 -5.40 8.98
C MET A 48 -22.82 -5.83 8.48
N PRO A 49 -23.62 -4.90 7.94
CA PRO A 49 -24.86 -5.26 7.27
C PRO A 49 -24.57 -6.15 6.05
N GLN A 50 -25.46 -7.12 5.83
CA GLN A 50 -25.47 -7.96 4.65
C GLN A 50 -25.49 -7.06 3.40
N GLY A 51 -24.56 -7.32 2.48
CA GLY A 51 -24.40 -6.52 1.26
C GLY A 51 -23.28 -5.49 1.28
N SER A 52 -22.62 -5.20 2.41
CA SER A 52 -21.55 -4.19 2.56
C SER A 52 -20.26 -4.35 1.71
N GLY A 53 -20.24 -5.25 0.72
CA GLY A 53 -19.12 -5.48 -0.19
C GLY A 53 -19.51 -5.43 -1.66
N LEU A 54 -19.04 -6.42 -2.44
CA LEU A 54 -19.28 -6.50 -3.88
C LEU A 54 -20.76 -6.55 -4.24
N THR A 55 -21.62 -7.12 -3.39
CA THR A 55 -23.07 -7.16 -3.60
C THR A 55 -23.68 -5.77 -3.68
N ARG A 56 -23.33 -4.85 -2.76
CA ARG A 56 -23.77 -3.44 -2.84
C ARG A 56 -23.14 -2.69 -4.01
N LEU A 57 -21.92 -3.03 -4.42
CA LEU A 57 -21.32 -2.46 -5.63
C LEU A 57 -21.99 -2.98 -6.92
N SER A 58 -22.46 -4.23 -6.91
CA SER A 58 -23.27 -4.83 -7.98
C SER A 58 -24.65 -4.19 -8.02
N GLU A 59 -25.33 -4.04 -6.89
CA GLU A 59 -26.62 -3.33 -6.79
C GLU A 59 -26.48 -1.88 -7.30
N LEU A 60 -25.47 -1.14 -6.85
CA LEU A 60 -25.19 0.22 -7.34
C LEU A 60 -24.79 0.27 -8.83
N ARG A 61 -24.29 -0.83 -9.40
CA ARG A 61 -23.99 -0.95 -10.83
C ARG A 61 -25.25 -1.29 -11.64
N ASP A 62 -26.11 -2.13 -11.09
CA ASP A 62 -27.38 -2.55 -11.69
C ASP A 62 -28.45 -1.45 -11.57
N GLU A 63 -28.32 -0.53 -10.61
CA GLU A 63 -29.13 0.69 -10.42
C GLU A 63 -28.80 1.84 -11.41
N GLY A 64 -27.93 1.60 -12.40
CA GLY A 64 -27.69 2.48 -13.55
C GLY A 64 -26.51 3.45 -13.37
N TRP A 65 -25.82 3.94 -14.39
CA TRP A 65 -26.09 4.09 -15.84
C TRP A 65 -27.44 3.64 -16.39
#